data_AF-A0A9W8V6F5-F1
#
_entry.id   AF-A0A9W8V6F5-F1
#
_cell.length_a   1.000
_cell.length_b   1.000
_cell.length_c   1.000
_cell.angle_alpha   90.00
_cell.angle_beta   90.00
_cell.angle_gamma   90.00
#
_symmetry.space_group_name_H-M   'P 1'
#
loop_
_entity.id
_entity.type
_entity.pdbx_description
1 polymer ?
#
loop_
_entity_poly.entity_id
_entity_poly.type
_entity_poly.pdbx_seq_one_letter_code
_entity_poly.pdbx_strand_id
1 'polypeptide(L)'
;MVHMDGVITSFCLIGGALAQSSNSSFEDCPVSIKDIADKRLYNSTGTVEATFKGQDDPWEISVALTDTRAPNLWFGEYRSDQAISIYLSVSESLVGSRKGNETFVCAYMMTGFNETSTNSIQADDPCDGILSDECVEDLTKISYPNSSRCPQSPKSEKCDRNFTLSQITPLNFSSSSCALGNLPEIDLPSDYRTYGGLPGGSFPPASNELETFDVYDLKVRQPIPLLFSCP
;
A
#
# COMPACT_ATOMS: atom_id res chain seq x y z
N MET A 1 11.09 27.72 -21.06
CA MET A 1 10.74 26.36 -21.53
C MET A 1 11.67 25.42 -20.79
N VAL A 2 11.31 25.02 -19.57
CA VAL A 2 12.24 24.40 -18.61
C VAL A 2 11.67 23.07 -18.13
N HIS A 3 12.57 22.10 -18.07
CA HIS A 3 12.49 20.67 -17.79
C HIS A 3 11.39 20.18 -16.83
N MET A 4 10.78 19.06 -17.22
CA MET A 4 9.95 18.19 -16.40
C MET A 4 10.76 16.94 -16.07
N ASP A 5 11.33 16.88 -14.87
CA ASP A 5 11.92 15.67 -14.29
C ASP A 5 11.04 15.24 -13.10
N GLY A 6 10.27 14.17 -13.25
CA GLY A 6 9.37 13.61 -12.25
C GLY A 6 9.89 12.25 -11.78
N VAL A 7 10.02 12.06 -10.47
CA VAL A 7 10.47 10.81 -9.85
C VAL A 7 9.28 10.18 -9.13
N ILE A 8 9.18 8.86 -9.29
CA ILE A 8 8.18 7.97 -8.71
C ILE A 8 8.90 7.05 -7.73
N THR A 9 8.36 6.87 -6.52
CA THR A 9 8.99 6.06 -5.46
C THR A 9 8.33 4.68 -5.35
N SER A 10 9.15 3.61 -5.36
CA SER A 10 8.72 2.20 -5.15
C SER A 10 9.33 1.64 -3.86
N PHE A 11 8.62 0.80 -3.09
CA PHE A 11 8.98 0.42 -1.70
C PHE A 11 8.89 -1.10 -1.36
N CYS A 12 9.64 -1.59 -0.36
CA CYS A 12 9.64 -2.98 0.20
C CYS A 12 9.77 -2.99 1.76
N LEU A 13 9.14 -3.94 2.49
CA LEU A 13 8.89 -3.84 3.95
C LEU A 13 9.07 -5.18 4.75
N ILE A 14 9.55 -5.13 6.03
CA ILE A 14 9.66 -6.26 7.01
C ILE A 14 9.31 -5.79 8.45
N GLY A 15 8.61 -6.58 9.29
CA GLY A 15 8.10 -6.12 10.62
C GLY A 15 7.89 -7.17 11.73
N GLY A 16 7.60 -6.69 12.96
CA GLY A 16 7.22 -7.42 14.18
C GLY A 16 6.21 -6.61 15.06
N ALA A 17 5.41 -7.31 15.88
CA ALA A 17 4.04 -6.92 16.28
C ALA A 17 3.79 -6.64 17.79
N LEU A 18 2.88 -5.70 18.12
CA LEU A 18 2.11 -5.58 19.39
C LEU A 18 0.80 -4.75 19.22
N ALA A 19 -0.32 -5.20 19.81
CA ALA A 19 -1.73 -4.85 19.50
C ALA A 19 -2.42 -3.68 20.27
N GLN A 20 -3.50 -3.04 19.70
CA GLN A 20 -4.84 -2.70 20.32
C GLN A 20 -5.74 -1.58 19.64
N SER A 21 -7.04 -1.90 19.37
CA SER A 21 -8.35 -1.17 19.66
C SER A 21 -9.07 -0.10 18.73
N SER A 22 -10.44 0.05 18.83
CA SER A 22 -11.55 0.30 17.82
C SER A 22 -12.34 1.64 17.78
N ASN A 23 -13.19 1.89 16.74
CA ASN A 23 -14.61 2.37 16.85
C ASN A 23 -15.49 2.31 15.55
N SER A 24 -16.84 2.31 15.68
CA SER A 24 -17.88 1.86 14.71
C SER A 24 -18.59 2.90 13.78
N SER A 25 -17.90 3.82 13.10
CA SER A 25 -18.52 4.83 12.19
C SER A 25 -18.22 4.66 10.70
N PHE A 26 -17.76 3.49 10.29
CA PHE A 26 -17.06 3.31 9.01
C PHE A 26 -17.86 2.50 7.96
N GLU A 27 -19.17 2.37 8.10
CA GLU A 27 -19.99 1.48 7.25
C GLU A 27 -19.90 1.77 5.75
N ASP A 28 -19.65 3.02 5.33
CA ASP A 28 -19.49 3.41 3.92
C ASP A 28 -18.03 3.51 3.45
N CYS A 29 -17.07 3.17 4.32
CA CYS A 29 -15.65 3.32 4.03
C CYS A 29 -15.06 2.13 3.25
N PRO A 30 -13.80 2.21 2.78
CA PRO A 30 -13.12 1.05 2.21
C PRO A 30 -13.06 -0.11 3.21
N VAL A 31 -13.08 -1.35 2.70
CA VAL A 31 -13.07 -2.56 3.53
C VAL A 31 -11.88 -2.58 4.49
N SER A 32 -10.69 -2.17 4.04
CA SER A 32 -9.49 -2.11 4.90
C SER A 32 -9.63 -1.17 6.09
N ILE A 33 -10.40 -0.07 5.95
CA ILE A 33 -10.71 0.83 7.07
C ILE A 33 -11.72 0.20 8.02
N LYS A 34 -12.75 -0.45 7.48
CA LYS A 34 -13.75 -1.17 8.29
C LYS A 34 -13.12 -2.29 9.10
N ASP A 35 -12.24 -3.07 8.49
CA ASP A 35 -11.60 -4.20 9.14
C ASP A 35 -10.80 -3.76 10.38
N ILE A 36 -10.07 -2.64 10.29
CA ILE A 36 -9.37 -2.08 11.45
C ILE A 36 -10.36 -1.51 12.47
N ALA A 37 -11.35 -0.73 12.03
CA ALA A 37 -12.36 -0.14 12.89
C ALA A 37 -13.13 -1.19 13.71
N ASP A 38 -13.45 -2.32 13.07
CA ASP A 38 -14.14 -3.49 13.64
C ASP A 38 -13.22 -4.41 14.45
N LYS A 39 -11.93 -4.06 14.63
CA LYS A 39 -10.91 -4.88 15.31
C LYS A 39 -10.74 -6.28 14.72
N ARG A 40 -10.81 -6.42 13.40
CA ARG A 40 -10.43 -7.67 12.76
C ARG A 40 -8.93 -7.87 12.88
N LEU A 41 -8.50 -9.14 12.80
CA LEU A 41 -7.10 -9.53 12.90
C LEU A 41 -6.27 -8.71 11.90
N TYR A 42 -5.32 -7.95 12.42
CA TYR A 42 -4.44 -7.07 11.65
C TYR A 42 -3.01 -7.36 12.07
N ASN A 43 -2.18 -7.78 11.12
CA ASN A 43 -0.74 -7.92 11.32
C ASN A 43 -0.07 -6.93 10.36
N SER A 44 0.63 -5.94 10.92
CA SER A 44 1.44 -5.05 10.09
C SER A 44 2.69 -5.78 9.63
N THR A 45 3.01 -5.68 8.34
CA THR A 45 4.25 -6.20 7.77
C THR A 45 5.32 -5.13 7.60
N GLY A 46 4.95 -3.85 7.69
CA GLY A 46 5.92 -2.76 7.81
C GLY A 46 5.33 -1.38 7.45
N THR A 47 6.14 -0.36 7.74
CA THR A 47 5.85 1.05 7.41
C THR A 47 7.11 1.68 6.84
N VAL A 48 6.95 2.56 5.86
CA VAL A 48 8.04 3.32 5.25
C VAL A 48 7.62 4.77 5.00
N GLU A 49 8.55 5.66 5.31
CA GLU A 49 8.42 7.07 5.00
C GLU A 49 8.61 7.30 3.50
N ALA A 50 7.71 8.07 2.89
CA ALA A 50 7.71 8.42 1.49
C ALA A 50 7.62 9.95 1.34
N THR A 51 8.62 10.53 0.69
CA THR A 51 8.57 11.95 0.30
C THR A 51 8.19 12.05 -1.17
N PHE A 52 6.99 12.58 -1.45
CA PHE A 52 6.58 12.89 -2.82
C PHE A 52 6.95 14.33 -3.17
N LYS A 53 7.31 14.57 -4.44
CA LYS A 53 7.71 15.90 -4.92
C LYS A 53 6.58 16.92 -4.71
N GLY A 54 6.91 18.09 -4.17
CA GLY A 54 5.94 19.16 -3.90
C GLY A 54 5.22 19.04 -2.55
N GLN A 55 5.64 18.10 -1.70
CA GLN A 55 5.16 17.97 -0.33
C GLN A 55 6.15 18.57 0.66
N ASP A 56 5.59 19.19 1.70
CA ASP A 56 6.35 19.85 2.76
C ASP A 56 6.59 18.88 3.93
N ASP A 57 5.66 17.94 4.14
CA ASP A 57 5.71 16.91 5.18
C ASP A 57 5.77 15.51 4.51
N PRO A 58 6.56 14.57 5.07
CA PRO A 58 6.63 13.21 4.56
C PRO A 58 5.29 12.48 4.74
N TRP A 59 4.98 11.55 3.86
CA TRP A 59 3.86 10.63 4.00
C TRP A 59 4.36 9.28 4.51
N GLU A 60 3.49 8.51 5.17
CA GLU A 60 3.83 7.18 5.67
C GLU A 60 3.01 6.12 4.92
N ILE A 61 3.69 5.16 4.29
CA ILE A 61 3.05 4.03 3.64
C ILE A 61 3.16 2.83 4.57
N SER A 62 2.02 2.30 4.97
CA SER A 62 1.96 1.10 5.80
C SER A 62 1.33 -0.04 5.04
N VAL A 63 1.88 -1.24 5.21
CA VAL A 63 1.35 -2.46 4.59
C VAL A 63 1.07 -3.49 5.66
N ALA A 64 -0.08 -4.12 5.54
CA ALA A 64 -0.49 -5.24 6.37
C ALA A 64 -0.70 -6.47 5.51
N LEU A 65 -0.18 -7.60 5.98
CA LEU A 65 -0.49 -8.91 5.44
C LEU A 65 -1.25 -9.67 6.52
N THR A 66 -2.45 -10.12 6.18
CA THR A 66 -3.29 -10.89 7.08
C THR A 66 -3.37 -12.32 6.60
N ASP A 67 -3.45 -13.27 7.54
CA ASP A 67 -3.70 -14.67 7.24
C ASP A 67 -4.86 -15.14 8.12
N THR A 68 -5.96 -15.53 7.49
CA THR A 68 -7.18 -15.98 8.15
C THR A 68 -7.33 -17.49 7.98
N ARG A 69 -7.48 -18.21 9.10
CA ARG A 69 -7.67 -19.67 9.14
C ARG A 69 -8.75 -20.06 10.13
N ALA A 70 -9.51 -21.09 9.81
CA ALA A 70 -10.33 -21.78 10.79
C ALA A 70 -10.62 -23.23 10.35
N PRO A 71 -10.80 -24.19 11.29
CA PRO A 71 -11.04 -25.60 10.98
C PRO A 71 -12.14 -25.86 9.95
N ASN A 72 -13.20 -25.03 9.94
CA ASN A 72 -14.36 -25.20 9.05
C ASN A 72 -14.47 -24.13 7.97
N LEU A 73 -13.40 -23.37 7.71
CA LEU A 73 -13.38 -22.31 6.72
C LEU A 73 -12.53 -22.72 5.50
N TRP A 74 -13.05 -22.41 4.32
CA TRP A 74 -12.40 -22.66 3.04
C TRP A 74 -12.57 -21.42 2.16
N PHE A 75 -11.53 -21.10 1.41
CA PHE A 75 -11.47 -19.95 0.52
C PHE A 75 -11.17 -20.46 -0.89
N GLY A 76 -12.22 -20.88 -1.59
CA GLY A 76 -12.07 -21.68 -2.80
C GLY A 76 -11.48 -23.04 -2.47
N GLU A 77 -10.30 -23.33 -3.02
CA GLU A 77 -9.55 -24.57 -2.73
C GLU A 77 -8.61 -24.47 -1.52
N TYR A 78 -8.40 -23.26 -0.97
CA TYR A 78 -7.44 -23.01 0.10
C TYR A 78 -8.04 -23.11 1.51
N ARG A 79 -7.20 -23.44 2.49
CA ARG A 79 -7.52 -23.51 3.93
C ARG A 79 -7.18 -22.22 4.68
N SER A 80 -6.41 -21.33 4.06
CA SER A 80 -6.24 -19.95 4.52
C SER A 80 -6.69 -18.95 3.45
N ASP A 81 -7.03 -17.74 3.89
CA ASP A 81 -7.08 -16.55 3.04
C ASP A 81 -5.97 -15.62 3.48
N GLN A 82 -5.17 -15.16 2.52
CA GLN A 82 -4.09 -14.23 2.77
C GLN A 82 -4.42 -12.95 2.04
N ALA A 83 -4.52 -11.84 2.76
CA ALA A 83 -4.88 -10.56 2.16
C ALA A 83 -3.86 -9.48 2.47
N ILE A 84 -3.51 -8.71 1.44
CA ILE A 84 -2.66 -7.53 1.56
C ILE A 84 -3.53 -6.27 1.65
N SER A 85 -3.22 -5.38 2.58
CA SER A 85 -3.84 -4.07 2.71
C SER A 85 -2.76 -3.00 2.75
N ILE A 86 -2.97 -1.94 1.97
CA ILE A 86 -2.04 -0.81 1.89
C ILE A 86 -2.76 0.42 2.45
N TYR A 87 -2.03 1.19 3.24
CA TYR A 87 -2.51 2.41 3.87
C TYR A 87 -1.54 3.55 3.57
N LEU A 88 -2.09 4.74 3.42
CA LEU A 88 -1.33 5.97 3.25
C LEU A 88 -1.72 6.94 4.37
N SER A 89 -0.74 7.33 5.17
CA SER A 89 -0.92 8.29 6.25
C SER A 89 -0.28 9.62 5.87
N VAL A 90 -1.03 10.70 6.05
CA VAL A 90 -0.63 12.07 5.69
C VAL A 90 -0.86 12.98 6.88
N SER A 91 -0.14 14.10 6.97
CA SER A 91 -0.40 15.11 7.99
C SER A 91 -1.87 15.58 7.95
N GLU A 92 -2.47 15.72 9.12
CA GLU A 92 -3.82 16.22 9.33
C GLU A 92 -3.97 17.64 8.76
N SER A 93 -2.89 18.41 8.69
CA SER A 93 -2.87 19.73 8.06
C SER A 93 -3.25 19.70 6.57
N LEU A 94 -3.03 18.57 5.89
CA LEU A 94 -3.41 18.38 4.50
C LEU A 94 -4.92 18.15 4.37
N VAL A 95 -5.57 17.58 5.37
CA VAL A 95 -6.96 17.11 5.29
C VAL A 95 -7.94 18.28 5.25
N GLY A 96 -8.80 18.31 4.22
CA GLY A 96 -9.75 19.39 3.96
C GLY A 96 -9.10 20.71 3.51
N SER A 97 -7.78 20.78 3.42
CA SER A 97 -7.05 21.94 2.91
C SER A 97 -7.22 22.08 1.40
N ARG A 98 -6.91 23.27 0.86
CA ARG A 98 -6.92 23.47 -0.60
C ARG A 98 -5.97 22.49 -1.32
N LYS A 99 -4.75 22.30 -0.81
CA LYS A 99 -3.76 21.37 -1.37
C LYS A 99 -4.28 19.93 -1.32
N GLY A 100 -4.83 19.50 -0.18
CA GLY A 100 -5.41 18.16 -0.02
C GLY A 100 -6.62 17.90 -0.93
N ASN A 101 -7.46 18.92 -1.16
CA ASN A 101 -8.61 18.83 -2.07
C ASN A 101 -8.19 18.72 -3.54
N GLU A 102 -7.07 19.33 -3.91
CA GLU A 102 -6.52 19.30 -5.28
C GLU A 102 -5.56 18.12 -5.49
N THR A 103 -5.18 17.39 -4.43
CA THR A 103 -4.29 16.23 -4.51
C THR A 103 -5.08 14.95 -4.75
N PHE A 104 -4.70 14.21 -5.78
CA PHE A 104 -5.24 12.89 -6.10
C PHE A 104 -4.11 11.89 -6.14
N VAL A 105 -4.29 10.74 -5.51
CA VAL A 105 -3.26 9.69 -5.44
C VAL A 105 -3.81 8.41 -6.03
N CYS A 106 -3.04 7.80 -6.92
CA CYS A 106 -3.33 6.48 -7.46
C CYS A 106 -2.18 5.54 -7.14
N ALA A 107 -2.53 4.37 -6.63
CA ALA A 107 -1.58 3.30 -6.40
C ALA A 107 -1.80 2.12 -7.35
N TYR A 108 -0.70 1.42 -7.64
CA TYR A 108 -0.66 0.20 -8.44
C TYR A 108 0.28 -0.79 -7.76
N MET A 109 -0.09 -2.07 -7.77
CA MET A 109 0.66 -3.14 -7.10
C MET A 109 1.08 -4.21 -8.10
N MET A 110 2.37 -4.56 -8.11
CA MET A 110 2.90 -5.70 -8.84
C MET A 110 2.76 -7.01 -8.06
N THR A 111 2.98 -8.17 -8.70
CA THR A 111 3.22 -9.41 -7.95
C THR A 111 4.50 -9.32 -7.12
N GLY A 112 4.55 -10.05 -6.00
CA GLY A 112 5.78 -10.23 -5.24
C GLY A 112 6.91 -10.86 -6.06
N PHE A 113 8.14 -10.40 -5.83
CA PHE A 113 9.35 -10.91 -6.45
C PHE A 113 10.03 -11.88 -5.51
N ASN A 114 10.63 -12.95 -6.04
CA ASN A 114 11.39 -13.90 -5.24
C ASN A 114 12.87 -13.48 -5.17
N GLU A 115 13.09 -12.21 -4.84
CA GLU A 115 14.39 -11.57 -4.76
C GLU A 115 14.54 -10.91 -3.39
N THR A 116 15.76 -10.81 -2.91
CA THR A 116 16.09 -10.05 -1.70
C THR A 116 16.64 -8.72 -2.13
N SER A 117 16.02 -7.62 -1.71
CA SER A 117 16.55 -6.27 -1.95
C SER A 117 18.00 -6.19 -1.45
N THR A 118 18.87 -5.66 -2.30
CA THR A 118 20.30 -5.50 -1.98
C THR A 118 20.55 -4.36 -1.00
N ASN A 119 19.60 -3.42 -0.87
CA ASN A 119 19.73 -2.17 -0.11
C ASN A 119 18.42 -1.75 0.59
N SER A 120 17.75 -2.68 1.28
CA SER A 120 16.40 -2.52 1.88
C SER A 120 16.23 -1.44 2.97
N ILE A 121 17.27 -0.64 3.26
CA ILE A 121 17.33 0.31 4.38
C ILE A 121 17.51 1.76 3.88
N GLN A 122 17.95 2.00 2.64
CA GLN A 122 18.11 3.37 2.12
C GLN A 122 16.87 3.79 1.32
N ALA A 123 16.27 4.90 1.73
CA ALA A 123 15.06 5.48 1.14
C ALA A 123 15.27 5.97 -0.31
N ASP A 124 16.53 6.11 -0.76
CA ASP A 124 16.86 6.71 -2.04
C ASP A 124 16.65 5.76 -3.24
N ASP A 125 16.69 4.44 -3.04
CA ASP A 125 16.37 3.45 -4.08
C ASP A 125 15.85 2.10 -3.51
N PRO A 126 14.59 2.06 -3.03
CA PRO A 126 14.07 0.92 -2.27
C PRO A 126 13.75 -0.30 -3.16
N CYS A 127 13.83 -0.16 -4.48
CA CYS A 127 13.65 -1.23 -5.45
C CYS A 127 14.94 -1.60 -6.19
N ASP A 128 16.09 -1.08 -5.76
CA ASP A 128 17.40 -1.53 -6.23
C ASP A 128 17.53 -3.06 -6.05
N GLY A 129 17.94 -3.70 -7.13
CA GLY A 129 18.02 -5.15 -7.24
C GLY A 129 16.68 -5.90 -7.28
N ILE A 130 15.53 -5.20 -7.33
CA ILE A 130 14.19 -5.78 -7.54
C ILE A 130 13.60 -5.36 -8.89
N LEU A 131 13.69 -4.07 -9.22
CA LEU A 131 13.32 -3.53 -10.52
C LEU A 131 14.59 -3.06 -11.24
N SER A 132 14.64 -3.26 -12.56
CA SER A 132 15.71 -2.68 -13.37
C SER A 132 15.55 -1.16 -13.49
N ASP A 133 16.67 -0.44 -13.63
CA ASP A 133 16.65 1.01 -13.88
C ASP A 133 15.76 1.37 -15.08
N GLU A 134 15.80 0.56 -16.14
CA GLU A 134 14.96 0.75 -17.32
C GLU A 134 13.46 0.61 -17.00
N CYS A 135 13.08 -0.31 -16.10
CA CYS A 135 11.71 -0.44 -15.61
C CYS A 135 11.32 0.79 -14.78
N VAL A 136 12.15 1.20 -13.82
CA VAL A 136 11.88 2.38 -12.98
C VAL A 136 11.70 3.63 -13.83
N GLU A 137 12.59 3.87 -14.79
CA GLU A 137 12.53 5.02 -15.71
C GLU A 137 11.23 5.00 -16.53
N ASP A 138 10.81 3.84 -17.03
CA ASP A 138 9.60 3.72 -17.82
C ASP A 138 8.33 3.95 -16.97
N LEU A 139 8.35 3.50 -15.71
CA LEU A 139 7.28 3.78 -14.76
C LEU A 139 7.19 5.28 -14.44
N THR A 140 8.30 6.05 -14.44
CA THR A 140 8.24 7.51 -14.19
C THR A 140 7.40 8.30 -15.20
N LYS A 141 7.13 7.73 -16.38
CA LYS A 141 6.43 8.41 -17.50
C LYS A 141 4.90 8.41 -17.34
N ILE A 142 4.39 7.96 -16.20
CA ILE A 142 2.96 7.82 -15.95
C ILE A 142 2.30 9.19 -15.80
N SER A 143 1.14 9.33 -16.43
CA SER A 143 0.32 10.54 -16.32
C SER A 143 -0.21 10.71 -14.90
N TYR A 144 -0.23 11.95 -14.42
CA TYR A 144 -0.83 12.28 -13.14
C TYR A 144 -2.33 11.93 -13.09
N PRO A 145 -2.83 11.48 -11.94
CA PRO A 145 -4.25 11.21 -11.78
C PRO A 145 -5.07 12.51 -11.81
N ASN A 146 -6.30 12.39 -12.31
CA ASN A 146 -7.32 13.44 -12.19
C ASN A 146 -8.38 13.00 -11.18
N SER A 147 -9.35 13.88 -10.88
CA SER A 147 -10.38 13.62 -9.87
C SER A 147 -11.36 12.49 -10.19
N SER A 148 -11.41 12.00 -11.43
CA SER A 148 -12.45 11.07 -11.88
C SER A 148 -12.01 9.60 -11.86
N ARG A 149 -10.78 9.31 -12.27
CA ARG A 149 -10.29 7.95 -12.41
C ARG A 149 -8.77 7.91 -12.42
N CYS A 150 -8.22 6.86 -11.81
CA CYS A 150 -6.81 6.56 -11.99
C CYS A 150 -6.51 6.22 -13.46
N PRO A 151 -5.34 6.64 -13.97
CA PRO A 151 -4.83 6.15 -15.23
C PRO A 151 -4.85 4.61 -15.30
N GLN A 152 -4.87 4.07 -16.52
CA GLN A 152 -4.64 2.64 -16.65
C GLN A 152 -3.27 2.29 -16.07
N SER A 153 -3.17 1.10 -15.48
CA SER A 153 -1.90 0.57 -15.00
C SER A 153 -0.84 0.73 -16.09
N PRO A 154 0.33 1.30 -15.77
CA PRO A 154 1.40 1.40 -16.74
C PRO A 154 1.70 0.03 -17.32
N LYS A 155 1.91 0.02 -18.63
CA LYS A 155 2.48 -1.12 -19.32
C LYS A 155 3.93 -0.74 -19.59
N SER A 156 4.83 -1.39 -18.89
CA SER A 156 6.24 -1.32 -19.20
C SER A 156 6.70 -2.67 -19.70
N GLU A 157 7.17 -2.71 -20.94
CA GLU A 157 7.82 -3.91 -21.50
C GLU A 157 9.21 -4.14 -20.88
N LYS A 158 9.71 -3.15 -20.12
CA LYS A 158 10.98 -3.19 -19.41
C LYS A 158 10.88 -3.78 -18.01
N CYS A 159 9.66 -3.84 -17.47
CA CYS A 159 9.39 -4.51 -16.22
C CYS A 159 9.14 -6.00 -16.47
N ASP A 160 9.86 -6.86 -15.75
CA ASP A 160 9.73 -8.33 -15.87
C ASP A 160 8.37 -8.88 -15.39
N ARG A 161 7.51 -8.02 -14.84
CA ARG A 161 6.19 -8.34 -14.30
C ARG A 161 5.19 -7.22 -14.56
N ASN A 162 3.93 -7.62 -14.64
CA ASN A 162 2.80 -6.70 -14.77
C ASN A 162 2.25 -6.30 -13.40
N PHE A 163 1.62 -5.13 -13.35
CA PHE A 163 0.73 -4.76 -12.25
C PHE A 163 -0.46 -5.71 -12.19
N THR A 164 -0.74 -6.25 -11.01
CA THR A 164 -1.83 -7.19 -10.77
C THR A 164 -3.07 -6.52 -10.20
N LEU A 165 -2.87 -5.52 -9.33
CA LEU A 165 -3.96 -4.72 -8.78
C LEU A 165 -3.72 -3.24 -9.08
N SER A 166 -4.80 -2.54 -9.36
CA SER A 166 -4.77 -1.12 -9.70
C SER A 166 -5.97 -0.43 -9.09
N GLN A 167 -5.73 0.74 -8.55
CA GLN A 167 -6.78 1.56 -7.99
C GLN A 167 -7.65 2.11 -9.12
N ILE A 168 -8.98 2.07 -8.97
CA ILE A 168 -9.90 2.64 -9.97
C ILE A 168 -10.18 4.11 -9.64
N THR A 169 -10.53 4.38 -8.39
CA THR A 169 -10.89 5.71 -7.89
C THR A 169 -9.71 6.30 -7.13
N PRO A 170 -9.16 7.44 -7.55
CA PRO A 170 -8.06 8.09 -6.84
C PRO A 170 -8.42 8.38 -5.39
N LEU A 171 -7.45 8.24 -4.50
CA LEU A 171 -7.55 8.73 -3.14
C LEU A 171 -7.42 10.26 -3.13
N ASN A 172 -8.19 10.92 -2.26
CA ASN A 172 -8.19 12.37 -2.07
C ASN A 172 -8.33 12.68 -0.59
N PHE A 173 -7.84 13.86 -0.17
CA PHE A 173 -7.76 14.24 1.24
C PHE A 173 -8.78 15.31 1.64
N SER A 174 -9.93 15.39 0.95
CA SER A 174 -10.95 16.41 1.24
C SER A 174 -11.75 16.19 2.52
N SER A 175 -11.67 15.00 3.11
CA SER A 175 -12.41 14.63 4.32
C SER A 175 -11.65 13.55 5.09
N SER A 176 -11.74 13.60 6.42
CA SER A 176 -11.27 12.54 7.33
C SER A 176 -12.33 11.49 7.66
N SER A 177 -13.51 11.52 7.03
CA SER A 177 -14.64 10.64 7.38
C SER A 177 -14.33 9.14 7.27
N CYS A 178 -13.41 8.76 6.38
CA CYS A 178 -12.90 7.39 6.24
C CYS A 178 -11.41 7.28 6.55
N ALA A 179 -10.90 8.19 7.38
CA ALA A 179 -9.52 8.17 7.84
C ALA A 179 -9.44 7.73 9.30
N LEU A 180 -8.42 6.94 9.61
CA LEU A 180 -8.09 6.53 10.97
C LEU A 180 -7.05 7.50 11.55
N GLY A 181 -7.07 7.70 12.87
CA GLY A 181 -6.02 8.47 13.57
C GLY A 181 -4.80 7.62 13.91
N ASN A 182 -4.91 6.30 13.80
CA ASN A 182 -3.87 5.34 14.14
C ASN A 182 -4.10 4.02 13.40
N LEU A 183 -3.01 3.28 13.17
CA LEU A 183 -3.05 1.89 12.77
C LEU A 183 -2.61 1.01 13.95
N PRO A 184 -3.16 -0.21 14.10
CA PRO A 184 -2.64 -1.14 15.09
C PRO A 184 -1.17 -1.45 14.81
N GLU A 185 -0.36 -1.55 15.86
CA GLU A 185 1.06 -1.99 15.80
C GLU A 185 2.00 -1.08 14.98
N ILE A 186 1.55 0.11 14.61
CA ILE A 186 2.36 1.11 13.90
C ILE A 186 2.32 2.41 14.68
N ASP A 187 3.50 2.89 15.07
CA ASP A 187 3.67 4.19 15.69
C ASP A 187 3.73 5.27 14.60
N LEU A 188 2.57 5.83 14.25
CA LEU A 188 2.47 7.01 13.38
C LEU A 188 2.53 8.31 14.22
N PRO A 189 2.99 9.42 13.64
CA PRO A 189 2.87 10.73 14.29
C PRO A 189 1.41 11.03 14.64
N SER A 190 1.18 11.65 15.81
CA SER A 190 -0.18 11.86 16.35
C SER A 190 -1.05 12.79 15.51
N ASP A 191 -0.43 13.61 14.67
CA ASP A 191 -1.07 14.54 13.75
C ASP A 191 -1.25 13.94 12.35
N TYR A 192 -1.16 12.62 12.18
CA TYR A 192 -1.38 11.96 10.89
C TYR A 192 -2.78 11.35 10.81
N ARG A 193 -3.30 11.30 9.57
CA ARG A 193 -4.56 10.67 9.21
C ARG A 193 -4.28 9.59 8.18
N THR A 194 -4.73 8.37 8.48
CA THR A 194 -4.48 7.18 7.66
C THR A 194 -5.67 6.84 6.79
N TYR A 195 -5.43 6.70 5.50
CA TYR A 195 -6.41 6.35 4.49
C TYR A 195 -6.15 4.93 3.96
N GLY A 196 -7.23 4.21 3.65
CA GLY A 196 -7.21 2.90 3.02
C GLY A 196 -7.81 2.94 1.62
N GLY A 197 -8.27 1.79 1.11
CA GLY A 197 -8.86 1.69 -0.24
C GLY A 197 -7.85 1.76 -1.39
N LEU A 198 -6.56 1.65 -1.07
CA LEU A 198 -5.49 1.40 -2.03
C LEU A 198 -5.55 -0.06 -2.53
N PRO A 199 -4.86 -0.41 -3.64
CA PRO A 199 -4.89 -1.76 -4.20
C PRO A 199 -4.53 -2.81 -3.15
N GLY A 200 -5.37 -3.82 -3.01
CA GLY A 200 -5.20 -4.88 -2.02
C GLY A 200 -6.38 -5.83 -2.03
N GLY A 201 -6.40 -6.75 -1.07
CA GLY A 201 -7.37 -7.84 -0.97
C GLY A 201 -6.71 -9.21 -0.98
N SER A 202 -7.51 -10.25 -1.22
CA SER A 202 -7.02 -11.63 -1.29
C SER A 202 -5.88 -11.76 -2.29
N PHE A 203 -4.80 -12.37 -1.84
CA PHE A 203 -3.52 -12.44 -2.53
C PHE A 203 -3.15 -13.92 -2.71
N PRO A 204 -3.71 -14.63 -3.69
CA PRO A 204 -3.42 -16.05 -3.92
C PRO A 204 -2.00 -16.27 -4.53
N PRO A 205 -1.44 -17.49 -4.44
CA PRO A 205 -2.01 -18.68 -3.79
C PRO A 205 -1.95 -18.58 -2.27
N ALA A 206 -2.90 -19.18 -1.56
CA ALA A 206 -2.89 -19.28 -0.10
C ALA A 206 -2.53 -20.72 0.34
N SER A 207 -2.49 -21.01 1.64
CA SER A 207 -2.13 -22.34 2.12
C SER A 207 -3.29 -23.32 1.97
N ASN A 208 -3.00 -24.54 1.51
CA ASN A 208 -3.93 -25.69 1.54
C ASN A 208 -3.90 -26.44 2.88
N GLU A 209 -3.03 -26.03 3.79
CA GLU A 209 -2.79 -26.68 5.06
C GLU A 209 -3.04 -25.68 6.20
N LEU A 210 -3.86 -26.08 7.19
CA LEU A 210 -4.23 -25.20 8.30
C LEU A 210 -3.06 -24.87 9.22
N GLU A 211 -2.13 -25.81 9.39
CA GLU A 211 -1.09 -25.74 10.43
C GLU A 211 0.22 -25.13 9.93
N THR A 212 0.39 -24.91 8.61
CA THR A 212 1.67 -24.44 8.03
C THR A 212 1.58 -23.01 7.51
N PHE A 213 2.51 -22.16 7.93
CA PHE A 213 2.56 -20.74 7.57
C PHE A 213 3.54 -20.44 6.43
N ASP A 214 4.13 -21.45 5.81
CA ASP A 214 5.19 -21.31 4.80
C ASP A 214 4.82 -20.33 3.65
N VAL A 215 3.58 -20.39 3.16
CA VAL A 215 3.10 -19.48 2.10
C VAL A 215 2.99 -18.04 2.60
N TYR A 216 2.54 -17.85 3.86
CA TYR A 216 2.48 -16.54 4.49
C TYR A 216 3.89 -15.99 4.72
N ASP A 217 4.77 -16.80 5.33
CA ASP A 217 6.16 -16.45 5.63
C ASP A 217 6.95 -16.10 4.37
N LEU A 218 6.68 -16.80 3.25
CA LEU A 218 7.25 -16.46 1.96
C LEU A 218 6.84 -15.06 1.52
N LYS A 219 5.55 -14.71 1.61
CA LYS A 219 5.03 -13.41 1.18
C LYS A 219 5.49 -12.26 2.06
N VAL A 220 5.67 -12.50 3.36
CA VAL A 220 6.28 -11.50 4.26
C VAL A 220 7.70 -11.15 3.82
N ARG A 221 8.41 -12.08 3.16
CA ARG A 221 9.79 -11.88 2.69
C ARG A 221 9.89 -11.41 1.25
N GLN A 222 8.85 -11.63 0.45
CA GLN A 222 8.86 -11.28 -0.96
C GLN A 222 8.60 -9.77 -1.13
N PRO A 223 9.52 -9.02 -1.73
CA PRO A 223 9.29 -7.62 -2.06
C PRO A 223 8.12 -7.48 -3.04
N ILE A 224 7.20 -6.56 -2.75
CA ILE A 224 6.02 -6.26 -3.56
C ILE A 224 6.13 -4.80 -4.02
N PRO A 225 6.57 -4.55 -5.27
CA PRO A 225 6.65 -3.19 -5.77
C PRO A 225 5.29 -2.49 -5.80
N LEU A 226 5.26 -1.34 -5.15
CA LEU A 226 4.13 -0.42 -5.13
C LEU A 226 4.51 0.84 -5.89
N LEU A 227 3.63 1.24 -6.78
CA LEU A 227 3.76 2.45 -7.56
C LEU A 227 2.71 3.44 -7.13
N PHE A 228 3.14 4.63 -6.70
CA PHE A 228 2.25 5.75 -6.40
C PHE A 228 2.42 6.86 -7.43
N SER A 229 1.30 7.38 -7.93
CA SER A 229 1.24 8.53 -8.82
C SER A 229 0.40 9.64 -8.19
N CYS A 230 0.97 10.84 -8.09
CA CYS A 230 0.35 12.03 -7.54
C CYS A 230 0.90 13.28 -8.25
N PRO A 231 0.13 14.39 -8.34
CA PRO A 231 0.52 15.65 -9.00
C PRO A 231 1.86 16.24 -8.56
#